data_AF-A0A1G2T275-F1
#
_entry.id   AF-A0A1G2T275-F1
#
_cell.length_a   1.000
_cell.length_b   1.000
_cell.length_c   1.000
_cell.angle_alpha   90.00
_cell.angle_beta   90.00
_cell.angle_gamma   90.00
#
_symmetry.space_group_name_H-M   'P 1'
#
loop_
_entity.id
_entity.type
_entity.pdbx_description
1 polymer ?
#
loop_
_entity_poly.entity_id
_entity_poly.type
_entity_poly.pdbx_seq_one_letter_code
_entity_poly.pdbx_strand_id
1 'polypeptide(L)'
;MKYLLTTVLMVSFVGMGILGFAVFDHDMNSSQDTCVGFSIDKVVCPKSIVGMTLHHISVLQILTTSTVLAGSSWLLLLASLFLVSVSIFLFYKNLLLPKLEFLRKRLRDLILHSLQSKRRIISWLSLLELSPAL
;
A
#
# COMPACT_ATOMS: atom_id res chain seq x y z
N MET A 1 8.32 1.54 -12.14
CA MET A 1 7.20 1.66 -11.19
C MET A 1 5.97 0.83 -11.58
N LYS A 2 5.51 0.82 -12.84
CA LYS A 2 4.33 0.02 -13.26
C LYS A 2 4.49 -1.50 -12.99
N TYR A 3 5.70 -2.02 -13.21
CA TYR A 3 6.01 -3.43 -12.98
C TYR A 3 6.10 -3.80 -11.49
N LEU A 4 6.51 -2.87 -10.62
CA LEU A 4 6.61 -3.13 -9.18
C LEU A 4 5.23 -3.34 -8.54
N LEU A 5 4.26 -2.50 -8.92
CA LEU A 5 2.90 -2.62 -8.40
C LEU A 5 2.24 -3.94 -8.82
N THR A 6 2.44 -4.33 -10.08
CA THR A 6 1.90 -5.58 -10.64
C THR A 6 2.58 -6.80 -10.04
N THR A 7 3.89 -6.77 -9.80
CA THR A 7 4.58 -7.86 -9.11
C THR A 7 4.13 -8.00 -7.67
N VAL A 8 3.91 -6.90 -6.94
CA VAL A 8 3.43 -6.95 -5.54
C VAL A 8 2.01 -7.53 -5.49
N LEU A 9 1.11 -7.08 -6.38
CA LEU A 9 -0.25 -7.63 -6.48
C LEU A 9 -0.27 -9.12 -6.79
N MET A 10 0.56 -9.56 -7.74
CA MET A 10 0.67 -10.98 -8.09
C MET A 10 1.23 -11.81 -6.94
N VAL A 11 2.28 -11.33 -6.27
CA VAL A 11 2.88 -12.04 -5.13
C VAL A 11 1.91 -12.12 -3.96
N SER A 12 1.15 -11.07 -3.67
CA SER A 12 0.12 -11.10 -2.63
C SER A 12 -1.01 -12.08 -2.96
N PHE A 13 -1.48 -12.09 -4.22
CA PHE A 13 -2.54 -13.01 -4.65
C PHE A 13 -2.09 -14.47 -4.59
N VAL A 14 -0.89 -14.76 -5.09
CA VAL A 14 -0.29 -16.11 -5.03
C VAL A 14 -0.02 -16.52 -3.58
N GLY A 15 0.47 -15.59 -2.75
CA GLY A 15 0.71 -15.84 -1.32
C GLY A 15 -0.58 -16.16 -0.55
N MET A 16 -1.67 -15.44 -0.81
CA MET A 16 -2.98 -15.76 -0.23
C MET A 16 -3.49 -17.12 -0.68
N GLY A 17 -3.29 -17.49 -1.94
CA GLY A 17 -3.62 -18.83 -2.44
C GLY A 17 -2.84 -19.91 -1.70
N ILE A 18 -1.51 -19.82 -1.67
CA ILE A 18 -0.64 -20.83 -1.05
C ILE A 18 -0.91 -20.95 0.45
N LEU A 19 -1.00 -19.83 1.18
CA LEU A 19 -1.29 -19.84 2.61
C LEU A 19 -2.71 -20.33 2.89
N GLY A 20 -3.67 -19.98 2.04
CA GLY A 20 -5.03 -20.49 2.11
C GLY A 20 -5.08 -22.01 1.95
N PHE A 21 -4.43 -22.56 0.93
CA PHE A 21 -4.37 -24.01 0.72
C PHE A 21 -3.55 -24.74 1.77
N ALA A 22 -2.44 -24.17 2.26
CA ALA A 22 -1.64 -24.79 3.33
C ALA A 22 -2.41 -24.94 4.64
N VAL A 23 -3.35 -24.04 4.94
CA VAL A 23 -4.28 -24.18 6.08
C VAL A 23 -5.26 -25.34 5.88
N PHE A 24 -5.63 -25.65 4.63
CA PHE A 24 -6.50 -26.79 4.32
C PHE A 24 -5.76 -28.14 4.25
N ASP A 25 -4.48 -28.15 3.90
CA ASP A 25 -3.69 -29.39 3.70
C ASP A 25 -3.21 -30.04 5.01
N HIS A 26 -3.16 -29.29 6.12
CA HIS A 26 -2.62 -29.78 7.39
C HIS A 26 -3.51 -30.79 8.14
N ASP A 27 -4.70 -31.14 7.64
CA ASP A 27 -5.65 -32.05 8.32
C ASP A 27 -5.93 -33.36 7.54
N MET A 28 -5.28 -33.58 6.38
CA MET A 28 -5.63 -34.68 5.48
C MET A 28 -4.83 -35.99 5.69
N ASN A 29 -3.92 -36.05 6.67
CA ASN A 29 -3.12 -37.25 6.94
C ASN A 29 -3.55 -38.06 8.17
N SER A 30 -4.61 -37.66 8.88
CA SER A 30 -5.22 -38.51 9.91
C SER A 30 -6.36 -39.32 9.31
N SER A 31 -6.16 -40.64 9.27
CA SER A 31 -7.09 -41.69 8.86
C SER A 31 -8.31 -41.84 9.79
N GLN A 32 -8.97 -40.75 10.16
CA GLN A 32 -10.21 -40.75 10.92
C GLN A 32 -11.18 -39.75 10.29
N ASP A 33 -12.48 -40.00 10.46
CA ASP A 33 -13.63 -39.26 9.91
C ASP A 33 -13.67 -37.78 10.37
N THR A 34 -12.61 -37.00 10.17
CA THR A 34 -12.45 -35.63 10.66
C THR A 34 -12.56 -34.65 9.50
N CYS A 35 -13.78 -34.27 9.20
CA CYS A 35 -14.03 -32.99 8.55
C CYS A 35 -13.69 -31.86 9.54
N VAL A 36 -13.12 -30.77 9.03
CA VAL A 36 -12.64 -29.61 9.80
C VAL A 36 -13.69 -29.06 10.80
N GLY A 37 -14.99 -29.30 10.56
CA GLY A 37 -16.09 -28.94 11.47
C GLY A 37 -16.16 -29.73 12.79
N PHE A 38 -15.54 -30.91 12.88
CA PHE A 38 -15.55 -31.71 14.12
C PHE A 38 -14.74 -31.05 15.23
N SER A 39 -13.63 -30.38 14.89
CA SER A 39 -12.73 -29.75 15.85
C SER A 39 -13.29 -28.46 16.47
N ILE A 40 -14.27 -27.82 15.82
CA ILE A 40 -14.85 -26.55 16.28
C ILE A 40 -16.12 -26.77 17.11
N ASP A 41 -16.94 -27.79 16.77
CA ASP A 41 -18.25 -27.95 17.44
C ASP A 41 -18.73 -29.42 17.60
N LYS A 42 -17.82 -30.40 17.49
CA LYS A 42 -18.13 -31.85 17.57
C LYS A 42 -19.22 -32.30 16.57
N VAL A 43 -19.34 -31.60 15.43
CA VAL A 43 -20.34 -31.91 14.42
C VAL A 43 -19.94 -33.18 13.68
N VAL A 44 -20.77 -34.22 13.75
CA VAL A 44 -20.53 -35.51 13.08
C VAL A 44 -20.45 -35.29 11.57
N CYS A 45 -19.35 -35.71 10.97
CA CYS A 45 -19.11 -35.53 9.54
C CYS A 45 -20.08 -36.38 8.71
N PRO A 46 -20.80 -35.78 7.76
CA PRO A 46 -21.75 -36.52 6.94
C PRO A 46 -21.03 -37.55 6.07
N LYS A 47 -21.44 -38.82 6.18
CA LYS A 47 -20.86 -39.94 5.41
C LYS A 47 -21.42 -40.08 3.99
N SER A 48 -22.44 -39.28 3.64
CA SER A 48 -23.06 -39.28 2.32
C SER A 48 -22.58 -38.09 1.49
N ILE A 49 -22.45 -38.29 0.18
CA ILE A 49 -21.99 -37.26 -0.77
C ILE A 49 -22.87 -36.00 -0.69
N VAL A 50 -24.19 -36.18 -0.58
CA VAL A 50 -25.16 -35.07 -0.44
C VAL A 50 -25.00 -34.34 0.90
N GLY A 51 -24.70 -35.06 1.99
CA GLY A 51 -24.44 -34.42 3.28
C GLY A 51 -23.15 -33.62 3.26
N MET A 52 -22.11 -34.13 2.58
CA MET A 52 -20.83 -33.43 2.45
C MET A 52 -20.96 -32.15 1.63
N THR A 53 -21.70 -32.17 0.53
CA THR A 53 -21.96 -30.96 -0.29
C THR A 53 -22.73 -29.91 0.50
N LEU A 54 -23.78 -30.30 1.23
CA LEU A 54 -24.54 -29.39 2.09
C LEU A 54 -23.68 -28.81 3.21
N HIS A 55 -22.78 -29.62 3.79
CA HIS A 55 -21.85 -29.15 4.82
C HIS A 55 -20.89 -28.09 4.26
N HIS A 56 -20.28 -28.33 3.09
CA HIS A 56 -19.41 -27.33 2.44
C HIS A 56 -20.17 -26.06 2.05
N ILE A 57 -21.41 -26.17 1.55
CA ILE A 57 -22.26 -25.01 1.26
C ILE A 57 -22.52 -24.21 2.54
N SER A 58 -22.84 -24.87 3.65
CA SER A 58 -23.09 -24.21 4.93
C SER A 58 -21.85 -23.48 5.47
N VAL A 59 -20.66 -24.07 5.33
CA VAL A 59 -19.40 -23.45 5.75
C VAL A 59 -19.07 -22.25 4.88
N LEU A 60 -19.28 -22.32 3.56
CA LEU A 60 -19.14 -21.17 2.65
C LEU A 60 -20.15 -20.07 2.99
N GLN A 61 -21.36 -20.44 3.37
CA GLN A 61 -22.40 -19.49 3.76
C GLN A 61 -22.07 -18.82 5.10
N ILE A 62 -21.52 -19.56 6.08
CA ILE A 62 -21.01 -19.01 7.33
C ILE A 62 -19.81 -18.11 7.07
N LEU A 63 -18.86 -18.51 6.21
CA LEU A 63 -17.71 -17.67 5.87
C LEU A 63 -18.16 -16.34 5.24
N THR A 64 -19.07 -16.39 4.26
CA THR A 64 -19.59 -15.18 3.59
C THR A 64 -20.41 -14.28 4.52
N THR A 65 -21.13 -14.85 5.50
CA THR A 65 -21.93 -14.07 6.46
C THR A 65 -21.14 -13.59 7.68
N SER A 66 -20.13 -14.35 8.14
CA SER A 66 -19.31 -14.03 9.32
C SER A 66 -18.12 -13.12 9.02
N THR A 67 -17.56 -13.15 7.80
CA THR A 67 -16.53 -12.19 7.38
C THR A 67 -17.04 -10.74 7.29
N VAL A 68 -18.36 -10.56 7.28
CA VAL A 68 -19.04 -9.25 7.37
C VAL A 68 -19.23 -8.78 8.82
N LEU A 69 -18.84 -9.58 9.83
CA LEU A 69 -19.14 -9.29 11.22
C LEU A 69 -18.08 -8.38 11.88
N ALA A 70 -18.46 -7.12 12.06
CA ALA A 70 -18.00 -6.09 13.01
C ALA A 70 -16.54 -5.61 13.00
N GLY A 71 -15.53 -6.46 12.74
CA GLY A 71 -14.13 -6.05 12.63
C GLY A 71 -13.70 -5.63 11.22
N SER A 72 -14.45 -6.08 10.20
CA SER A 72 -14.12 -5.89 8.79
C SER A 72 -14.42 -4.47 8.28
N SER A 73 -15.39 -3.76 8.85
CA SER A 73 -15.74 -2.40 8.42
C SER A 73 -14.58 -1.42 8.60
N TRP A 74 -13.84 -1.50 9.71
CA TRP A 74 -12.67 -0.66 9.96
C TRP A 74 -11.49 -1.02 9.06
N LEU A 75 -11.24 -2.31 8.83
CA LEU A 75 -10.21 -2.78 7.91
C LEU A 75 -10.54 -2.41 6.46
N LEU A 76 -11.80 -2.50 6.04
CA LEU A 76 -12.30 -2.04 4.75
C LEU A 76 -12.16 -0.52 4.61
N LEU A 77 -12.43 0.23 5.67
CA LEU A 77 -12.32 1.69 5.68
C LEU A 77 -10.84 2.12 5.63
N LEU A 78 -9.94 1.42 6.33
CA LEU A 78 -8.49 1.61 6.24
C LEU A 78 -7.95 1.23 4.86
N ALA A 79 -8.39 0.10 4.30
CA ALA A 79 -8.01 -0.31 2.94
C ALA A 79 -8.50 0.69 1.89
N SER A 80 -9.73 1.19 2.04
CA SER A 80 -10.32 2.26 1.23
C SER A 80 -9.50 3.55 1.32
N LEU A 81 -9.21 4.03 2.54
CA LEU A 81 -8.38 5.22 2.76
C LEU A 81 -6.99 5.06 2.16
N PHE A 82 -6.38 3.88 2.31
CA PHE A 82 -5.09 3.58 1.73
C PHE A 82 -5.12 3.64 0.20
N LEU A 83 -6.13 3.03 -0.43
CA LEU A 83 -6.31 3.08 -1.89
C LEU A 83 -6.56 4.50 -2.41
N VAL A 84 -7.36 5.29 -1.70
CA VAL A 84 -7.61 6.70 -2.03
C VAL A 84 -6.32 7.50 -1.92
N SER A 85 -5.56 7.34 -0.83
CA SER A 85 -4.27 8.02 -0.62
C SER A 85 -3.27 7.67 -1.72
N VAL A 86 -3.12 6.38 -2.05
CA VAL A 86 -2.24 5.92 -3.14
C VAL A 86 -2.70 6.48 -4.49
N SER A 87 -4.00 6.54 -4.75
CA SER A 87 -4.55 7.10 -5.99
C SER A 87 -4.26 8.60 -6.11
N ILE A 88 -4.51 9.36 -5.06
CA ILE A 88 -4.18 10.79 -4.99
C ILE A 88 -2.68 10.98 -5.22
N PHE A 89 -1.84 10.20 -4.54
CA PHE A 89 -0.40 10.28 -4.74
C PHE A 89 0.01 9.97 -6.18
N LEU A 90 -0.52 8.93 -6.82
CA LEU A 90 -0.17 8.57 -8.19
C LEU A 90 -0.60 9.63 -9.22
N PHE A 91 -1.80 10.20 -9.07
CA PHE A 91 -2.32 11.23 -9.97
C PHE A 91 -1.65 12.59 -9.75
N TYR A 92 -1.43 12.98 -8.50
CA TYR A 92 -0.93 14.31 -8.15
C TYR A 92 0.58 14.34 -7.82
N LYS A 93 1.32 13.23 -7.96
CA LYS A 93 2.78 13.20 -7.68
C LYS A 93 3.55 14.28 -8.43
N ASN A 94 3.11 14.63 -9.64
CA ASN A 94 3.79 15.63 -10.46
C ASN A 94 3.50 17.07 -9.98
N LEU A 95 2.39 17.30 -9.27
CA LEU A 95 2.10 18.56 -8.60
C LEU A 95 2.81 18.64 -7.23
N LEU A 96 2.76 17.56 -6.45
CA LEU A 96 3.30 17.51 -5.09
C LEU A 96 4.83 17.45 -5.06
N LEU A 97 5.43 16.70 -5.98
CA LEU A 97 6.87 16.69 -6.19
C LEU A 97 7.18 17.33 -7.54
N PRO A 98 7.45 18.66 -7.58
CA PRO A 98 8.00 19.26 -8.78
C PRO A 98 9.28 18.50 -9.15
N LYS A 99 9.46 18.18 -10.44
CA LYS A 99 10.61 17.39 -10.91
C LYS A 99 11.89 17.93 -10.27
N LEU A 100 12.70 17.05 -9.69
CA LEU A 100 13.96 17.39 -9.00
C LEU A 100 14.87 18.30 -9.84
N GLU A 101 14.78 18.19 -11.17
CA GLU A 101 15.46 19.05 -12.14
C GLU A 101 15.13 20.55 -11.95
N PHE A 102 13.87 20.89 -11.67
CA PHE A 102 13.44 22.27 -11.41
C PHE A 102 13.96 22.78 -10.07
N LEU A 103 14.04 21.91 -9.06
CA LEU A 103 14.63 22.24 -7.77
C LEU A 103 16.10 22.58 -7.90
N ARG A 104 16.88 21.77 -8.62
CA ARG A 104 18.31 22.03 -8.88
C ARG A 104 18.52 23.34 -9.64
N LYS A 105 17.70 23.60 -10.66
CA LYS A 105 17.77 24.84 -11.44
C LYS A 105 17.44 26.06 -10.57
N ARG A 106 16.35 26.00 -9.80
CA ARG A 106 15.94 27.07 -8.88
C ARG A 106 16.98 27.37 -7.81
N LEU A 107 17.62 26.34 -7.27
CA LEU A 107 18.65 26.49 -6.24
C LEU A 107 19.93 27.11 -6.81
N ARG A 108 20.32 26.73 -8.03
CA ARG A 108 21.42 27.38 -8.76
C ARG A 108 21.12 28.85 -9.07
N ASP A 109 19.91 29.15 -9.52
CA ASP A 109 19.51 30.52 -9.85
C ASP A 109 19.49 31.41 -8.59
N LEU A 110 19.03 30.87 -7.44
CA LEU A 110 19.11 31.55 -6.14
C LEU A 110 20.55 31.87 -5.71
N ILE A 111 21.47 30.92 -5.88
CA ILE A 111 22.89 31.12 -5.56
C ILE A 111 23.50 32.19 -6.47
N LEU A 112 23.25 32.11 -7.78
CA LEU A 112 23.75 33.08 -8.75
C LEU A 112 23.23 34.49 -8.46
N HIS A 113 21.93 34.61 -8.17
CA HIS A 113 21.31 35.88 -7.81
C HIS A 113 21.90 36.46 -6.51
N SER A 114 22.15 35.62 -5.51
CA SER A 114 22.81 36.03 -4.26
C SER A 114 24.23 36.57 -4.51
N LEU A 115 25.03 35.85 -5.30
CA LEU A 115 26.39 36.27 -5.65
C LEU A 115 26.40 37.57 -6.46
N GLN A 116 25.48 37.72 -7.42
CA GLN A 116 25.37 38.93 -8.22
C GLN A 116 24.93 40.13 -7.38
N SER A 117 23.99 39.94 -6.45
CA SER A 117 23.60 40.98 -5.49
C SER A 117 24.77 41.45 -4.64
N LYS A 118 25.54 40.51 -4.06
CA LYS A 118 26.76 40.84 -3.29
C LYS A 118 27.77 41.61 -4.12
N ARG A 119 28.03 41.18 -5.35
CA ARG A 119 29.00 41.84 -6.25
C ARG A 119 28.56 43.26 -6.60
N ARG A 120 27.25 43.49 -6.76
CA ARG A 120 26.68 44.81 -6.99
C ARG A 120 26.92 45.72 -5.79
N ILE A 121 26.63 45.26 -4.57
CA ILE A 121 26.88 46.03 -3.33
C ILE A 121 28.35 46.39 -3.20
N ILE A 122 29.27 45.44 -3.43
CA ILE A 122 30.71 45.69 -3.40
C ILE A 122 31.10 46.75 -4.44
N SER A 123 30.57 46.66 -5.67
CA SER A 123 30.83 47.65 -6.72
C SER A 123 30.31 49.06 -6.37
N TRP A 124 29.15 49.15 -5.71
CA TRP A 124 28.61 50.42 -5.23
C TRP A 124 29.46 51.01 -4.11
N LEU A 125 29.91 50.19 -3.16
CA LEU A 125 30.79 50.61 -2.08
C LEU A 125 32.15 51.08 -2.61
N SER A 126 32.74 50.38 -3.58
CA SER A 126 34.01 50.80 -4.17
C SER A 126 33.90 52.13 -4.93
N LEU A 127 32.75 52.39 -5.58
CA LEU A 127 32.51 53.67 -6.24
C LEU A 127 32.36 54.82 -5.24
N LEU A 128 31.78 54.55 -4.07
CA LEU A 128 31.68 55.54 -2.99
C LEU A 128 33.07 55.87 -2.42
N GLU A 129 33.88 54.84 -2.18
CA GLU A 129 35.23 54.99 -1.62
C GLU A 129 36.18 55.74 -2.58
N LEU A 130 36.00 55.55 -3.88
CA LEU A 130 36.77 56.24 -4.92
C LEU A 130 36.16 57.59 -5.35
N SER A 131 35.04 58.00 -4.74
CA SER A 131 34.46 59.31 -5.06
C SER A 131 35.29 60.43 -4.42
N PRO A 132 35.57 61.52 -5.14
CA PRO A 132 36.31 62.65 -4.58
C PRO A 132 35.52 63.25 -3.43
N ALA A 133 36.11 63.27 -2.23
CA ALA A 133 35.57 64.00 -1.10
C ALA A 133 35.59 65.49 -1.45
N LEU A 134 34.40 66.11 -1.49
CA LEU A 134 34.26 67.56 -1.58
C LEU A 134 34.64 68.20 -0.25
#